data_AF-A0A2U2BXA5-F1
#
_entry.id   AF-A0A2U2BXA5-F1
#
_cell.length_a   1.000
_cell.length_b   1.000
_cell.length_c   1.000
_cell.angle_alpha   90.00
_cell.angle_beta   90.00
_cell.angle_gamma   90.00
#
_symmetry.space_group_name_H-M   'P 1'
#
loop_
_entity.id
_entity.type
_entity.pdbx_description
1 polymer ?
#
loop_
_entity_poly.entity_id
_entity_poly.type
_entity_poly.pdbx_seq_one_letter_code
_entity_poly.pdbx_strand_id
1 'polypeptide(L)'
;MAAEHTRGDMDITMQKRTFEGVMGAGVLATLITGVTILFLTLVFATDVAWFPSLVVTLIAGGAAGAALKRGAAYWASLVALTGIALIGGVLVTAFGA
;
A
#
# COMPACT_ATOMS: atom_id res chain seq x y z
N MET A 1 -33.80 -34.93 8.88
CA MET A 1 -34.58 -33.89 9.58
C MET A 1 -34.04 -32.55 9.12
N ALA A 2 -34.80 -31.83 8.30
CA ALA A 2 -34.44 -30.45 7.94
C ALA A 2 -34.63 -29.63 9.21
N ALA A 3 -33.54 -29.15 9.80
CA ALA A 3 -33.62 -28.25 10.94
C ALA A 3 -34.43 -27.02 10.50
N GLU A 4 -35.49 -26.68 11.23
CA GLU A 4 -36.20 -25.42 11.05
C GLU A 4 -35.21 -24.28 11.28
N HIS A 5 -34.70 -23.74 10.17
CA HIS A 5 -33.81 -22.59 10.18
C HIS A 5 -34.67 -21.32 10.14
N THR A 6 -34.63 -20.54 11.21
CA THR A 6 -35.18 -19.18 11.21
C THR A 6 -34.29 -18.30 10.36
N ARG A 7 -34.84 -17.77 9.27
CA ARG A 7 -34.14 -16.85 8.37
C ARG A 7 -33.62 -15.65 9.18
N GLY A 8 -32.31 -15.47 9.22
CA GLY A 8 -31.64 -14.37 9.93
C GLY A 8 -30.81 -14.79 11.13
N ASP A 9 -31.00 -16.02 11.64
CA ASP A 9 -30.24 -16.55 12.79
C ASP A 9 -28.95 -17.28 12.36
N MET A 10 -28.59 -17.22 11.07
CA MET A 10 -27.34 -17.81 10.59
C MET A 10 -26.17 -17.01 11.17
N ASP A 11 -25.24 -17.71 11.82
CA ASP A 11 -23.99 -17.10 12.27
C ASP A 11 -23.19 -16.58 11.05
N ILE A 12 -23.03 -15.26 10.99
CA ILE A 12 -22.29 -14.56 9.94
C ILE A 12 -20.87 -14.15 10.36
N THR A 13 -20.38 -14.64 11.50
CA THR A 13 -19.08 -14.24 12.06
C THR A 13 -17.94 -14.45 11.07
N MET A 14 -17.95 -15.56 10.33
CA MET A 14 -16.90 -15.88 9.35
C MET A 14 -17.00 -15.02 8.10
N GLN A 15 -18.21 -14.74 7.63
CA GLN A 15 -18.48 -13.88 6.48
C GLN A 15 -18.04 -12.45 6.79
N LYS A 16 -18.36 -11.95 8.00
CA LYS A 16 -17.93 -10.63 8.48
C LYS A 16 -16.41 -10.52 8.57
N ARG A 17 -15.74 -11.50 9.18
CA ARG A 17 -14.26 -11.55 9.25
C ARG A 17 -13.62 -11.58 7.87
N THR A 18 -14.19 -12.34 6.94
CA THR A 18 -13.70 -12.41 5.57
C THR A 18 -13.85 -11.06 4.87
N PHE A 19 -15.00 -10.41 5.01
CA PHE A 19 -15.24 -9.09 4.44
C PHE A 19 -14.26 -8.04 5.00
N GLU A 20 -14.07 -8.00 6.32
CA GLU A 20 -13.10 -7.11 6.96
C GLU A 20 -11.67 -7.38 6.47
N GLY A 21 -11.29 -8.65 6.32
CA GLY A 21 -10.00 -9.06 5.78
C GLY A 21 -9.79 -8.60 4.32
N VAL A 22 -10.78 -8.83 3.45
CA VAL A 22 -10.74 -8.42 2.03
C VAL A 22 -10.65 -6.91 1.90
N MET A 23 -11.47 -6.17 2.65
CA MET A 23 -11.42 -4.71 2.65
C MET A 23 -10.08 -4.18 3.19
N GLY A 24 -9.55 -4.81 4.24
CA GLY A 24 -8.24 -4.49 4.81
C GLY A 24 -7.12 -4.67 3.79
N ALA A 25 -7.08 -5.82 3.12
CA ALA A 25 -6.12 -6.13 2.07
C ALA A 25 -6.29 -5.23 0.85
N GLY A 26 -7.53 -4.94 0.44
CA GLY A 26 -7.84 -4.07 -0.69
C GLY A 26 -7.27 -2.68 -0.52
N VAL A 27 -7.50 -2.04 0.63
CA VAL A 27 -6.96 -0.69 0.85
C VAL A 27 -5.43 -0.69 0.98
N LEU A 28 -4.84 -1.74 1.57
CA LEU A 28 -3.38 -1.89 1.60
C LEU A 28 -2.82 -1.96 0.17
N ALA A 29 -3.42 -2.79 -0.69
CA ALA A 29 -3.02 -2.91 -2.09
C ALA A 29 -3.16 -1.57 -2.83
N THR A 30 -4.30 -0.89 -2.69
CA THR A 30 -4.52 0.41 -3.34
C THR A 30 -3.51 1.46 -2.91
N LEU A 31 -3.18 1.54 -1.62
CA LEU A 31 -2.19 2.51 -1.14
C LEU A 31 -0.79 2.21 -1.67
N ILE A 32 -0.37 0.94 -1.64
CA ILE A 32 0.93 0.53 -2.16
C ILE A 32 1.02 0.85 -3.67
N THR A 33 0.00 0.50 -4.44
CA THR A 33 -0.07 0.81 -5.87
C THR A 33 -0.03 2.32 -6.12
N GLY A 34 -0.79 3.12 -5.37
CA GLY A 34 -0.82 4.57 -5.51
C GLY A 34 0.54 5.22 -5.23
N VAL A 35 1.20 4.83 -4.14
CA VAL A 35 2.55 5.31 -3.78
C VAL A 35 3.58 4.92 -4.85
N THR A 36 3.48 3.70 -5.38
CA THR A 36 4.37 3.21 -6.43
C THR A 36 4.21 4.02 -7.72
N ILE A 37 2.96 4.25 -8.16
CA ILE A 37 2.68 5.06 -9.34
C ILE A 37 3.18 6.49 -9.13
N LEU A 38 2.91 7.10 -7.98
CA LEU A 38 3.36 8.46 -7.67
C LEU A 38 4.87 8.60 -7.82
N PHE A 39 5.66 7.70 -7.24
CA PHE A 39 7.11 7.73 -7.38
C PHE A 39 7.54 7.63 -8.84
N LEU A 40 7.02 6.63 -9.57
CA LEU A 40 7.38 6.41 -10.97
C LEU A 40 6.98 7.60 -11.87
N THR A 41 5.82 8.22 -11.61
CA THR A 41 5.40 9.42 -12.31
C THR A 41 6.36 10.58 -12.05
N LEU A 42 6.76 10.81 -10.80
CA LEU A 42 7.68 11.90 -10.48
C LEU A 42 9.04 11.73 -11.16
N VAL A 43 9.59 10.52 -11.13
CA VAL A 43 10.89 10.21 -11.71
C VAL A 43 10.86 10.22 -13.24
N PHE A 44 9.92 9.49 -13.85
CA PHE A 44 9.97 9.22 -15.29
C PHE A 44 9.07 10.11 -16.14
N ALA A 45 7.95 10.59 -15.59
CA ALA A 45 7.00 11.39 -16.38
C ALA A 45 7.23 12.90 -16.20
N THR A 46 7.70 13.33 -15.03
CA THR A 46 7.96 14.76 -14.74
C THR A 46 9.44 15.12 -14.65
N ASP A 47 10.33 14.14 -14.85
CA ASP A 47 11.79 14.32 -14.85
C ASP A 47 12.34 14.95 -13.54
N VAL A 48 11.68 14.68 -12.42
CA VAL A 48 12.16 15.10 -11.10
C VAL A 48 13.19 14.08 -10.64
N ALA A 49 14.36 14.57 -10.19
CA ALA A 49 15.43 13.73 -9.68
C ALA A 49 14.93 12.68 -8.68
N TRP A 50 15.46 11.46 -8.77
CA TRP A 50 14.94 10.30 -8.06
C TRP A 50 14.89 10.49 -6.53
N PHE A 51 15.88 11.18 -5.95
CA PHE A 51 15.97 11.36 -4.50
C PHE A 51 14.90 12.32 -3.96
N PRO A 52 14.73 13.55 -4.51
CA PRO A 52 13.56 14.39 -4.19
C PRO A 52 12.22 13.68 -4.41
N SER A 53 12.05 12.94 -5.50
CA SER A 53 10.84 12.17 -5.79
C SER A 53 10.54 11.13 -4.71
N LEU A 54 11.57 10.48 -4.17
CA LEU A 54 11.46 9.53 -3.07
C LEU A 54 11.00 10.21 -1.77
N VAL A 55 11.55 11.38 -1.45
CA VAL A 55 11.15 12.15 -0.25
C VAL A 55 9.69 12.59 -0.34
N VAL A 56 9.28 13.16 -1.48
CA VAL A 56 7.89 13.58 -1.71
C VAL A 56 6.94 12.40 -1.61
N THR A 57 7.30 11.27 -2.22
CA THR A 57 6.49 10.06 -2.18
C THR A 57 6.37 9.48 -0.76
N LEU A 58 7.45 9.50 0.03
CA LEU A 58 7.44 9.08 1.43
C LEU A 58 6.51 9.94 2.28
N ILE A 59 6.53 11.26 2.09
CA ILE A 59 5.65 12.19 2.80
C ILE A 59 4.20 11.94 2.41
N ALA A 60 3.91 11.86 1.11
CA ALA A 60 2.55 11.62 0.61
C ALA A 60 2.01 10.26 1.05
N GLY A 61 2.80 9.19 0.91
CA GLY A 61 2.47 7.85 1.36
C GLY A 61 2.29 7.77 2.87
N GLY A 62 3.23 8.33 3.64
CA GLY A 62 3.14 8.41 5.10
C GLY A 62 1.89 9.15 5.57
N ALA A 63 1.57 10.29 4.95
CA ALA A 63 0.34 11.05 5.24
C ALA A 63 -0.92 10.25 4.93
N ALA A 64 -0.98 9.57 3.77
CA ALA A 64 -2.11 8.73 3.40
C ALA A 64 -2.28 7.52 4.34
N GLY A 65 -1.18 6.87 4.71
CA GLY A 65 -1.17 5.77 5.68
C GLY A 65 -1.64 6.18 7.07
N ALA A 66 -1.20 7.35 7.54
CA ALA A 66 -1.63 7.94 8.81
C ALA A 66 -3.10 8.34 8.79
N ALA A 67 -3.57 9.02 7.72
CA ALA A 67 -4.97 9.42 7.56
C ALA A 67 -5.92 8.22 7.58
N LEU A 68 -5.51 7.10 6.97
CA LEU A 68 -6.28 5.86 6.92
C LEU A 68 -6.01 4.91 8.09
N LYS A 69 -5.26 5.36 9.12
CA LYS A 69 -4.93 4.62 10.35
C LYS A 69 -4.41 3.21 10.08
N ARG A 70 -3.49 3.07 9.13
CA ARG A 70 -2.99 1.76 8.70
C ARG A 70 -2.06 1.13 9.75
N GLY A 71 -2.17 -0.18 9.89
CA GLY A 71 -1.36 -0.98 10.82
C GLY A 71 0.05 -1.29 10.30
N ALA A 72 0.80 -2.07 11.10
CA ALA A 72 2.22 -2.38 10.87
C ALA A 72 2.54 -2.95 9.47
N ALA A 73 1.63 -3.74 8.89
CA ALA A 73 1.82 -4.31 7.56
C ALA A 73 2.06 -3.23 6.48
N TYR A 74 1.30 -2.14 6.52
CA TYR A 74 1.46 -1.04 5.56
C TYR A 74 2.82 -0.33 5.73
N TRP A 75 3.19 -0.01 6.98
CA TRP A 75 4.46 0.65 7.27
C TRP A 75 5.65 -0.21 6.89
N ALA A 76 5.59 -1.52 7.12
CA ALA A 76 6.60 -2.47 6.65
C ALA A 76 6.72 -2.46 5.13
N SER A 77 5.60 -2.46 4.39
CA SER A 77 5.61 -2.36 2.93
C SER A 77 6.20 -1.03 2.43
N LEU A 78 5.88 0.09 3.07
CA LEU A 78 6.40 1.41 2.71
C LEU A 78 7.93 1.47 2.91
N VAL A 79 8.43 0.95 4.03
CA VAL A 79 9.88 0.84 4.29
C VAL A 79 10.56 -0.07 3.27
N ALA A 80 9.96 -1.24 2.97
CA ALA A 80 10.51 -2.16 1.97
C ALA A 80 10.62 -1.52 0.57
N LEU A 81 9.55 -0.86 0.12
CA LEU A 81 9.54 -0.15 -1.17
C LEU A 81 10.56 0.99 -1.20
N THR A 82 10.71 1.71 -0.09
CA THR A 82 11.72 2.76 0.05
C THR A 82 13.13 2.20 -0.08
N GLY A 83 13.41 1.07 0.58
CA GLY A 83 14.69 0.38 0.47
C GLY A 83 15.00 -0.04 -0.97
N ILE A 84 14.02 -0.59 -1.68
CA ILE A 84 14.15 -0.95 -3.10
C ILE A 84 14.43 0.29 -3.96
N ALA A 85 13.67 1.36 -3.76
CA ALA A 85 13.83 2.60 -4.52
C ALA A 85 15.18 3.28 -4.24
N LEU A 86 15.68 3.23 -3.00
CA LEU A 86 17.02 3.70 -2.64
C LEU A 86 18.11 2.91 -3.36
N ILE A 87 18.04 1.58 -3.32
CA ILE A 87 19.01 0.72 -4.02
C ILE A 87 18.99 1.01 -5.52
N GLY A 88 17.79 1.05 -6.12
CA GLY A 88 17.63 1.37 -7.54
C GLY A 88 18.16 2.74 -7.91
N GLY A 89 17.84 3.78 -7.13
CA GLY A 89 18.33 5.14 -7.32
C GLY A 89 19.85 5.24 -7.24
N VAL A 90 20.46 4.57 -6.25
CA VAL A 90 21.93 4.52 -6.11
C VAL A 90 22.57 3.85 -7.31
N LEU A 91 22.04 2.71 -7.77
CA LEU A 91 22.55 2.01 -8.95
C LEU A 91 22.47 2.89 -10.21
N VAL A 92 21.36 3.59 -10.42
CA VAL A 92 21.21 4.54 -11.53
C VAL A 92 22.22 5.67 -11.42
N THR A 93 22.46 6.23 -10.23
CA THR A 93 23.49 7.29 -10.09
C THR A 93 24.91 6.80 -10.24
N ALA A 94 25.19 5.54 -9.88
CA ALA A 94 26.54 4.97 -9.94
C ALA A 94 26.91 4.42 -11.32
N PHE A 95 25.92 3.92 -12.07
CA PHE A 95 26.14 3.19 -13.33
C PHE A 95 25.31 3.71 -14.51
N GLY A 96 24.39 4.64 -14.30
CA GLY A 96 23.62 5.29 -15.36
C GLY A 96 24.46 6.35 -16.07
N ALA A 97 25.35 5.89 -16.95
CA ALA A 97 25.97 6.71 -17.99
C ALA A 97 25.02 6.84 -19.19
#